data_AF-A0A935B2D7-F1
#
_entry.id   AF-A0A935B2D7-F1
#
_cell.length_a   1.000
_cell.length_b   1.000
_cell.length_c   1.000
_cell.angle_alpha   90.00
_cell.angle_beta   90.00
_cell.angle_gamma   90.00
#
_symmetry.space_group_name_H-M   'P 1'
#
loop_
_entity.id
_entity.type
_entity.pdbx_description
1 polymer ?
#
loop_
_entity_poly.entity_id
_entity_poly.type
_entity_poly.pdbx_seq_one_letter_code
_entity_poly.pdbx_strand_id
1 'polypeptide(L)' 'MTGGRDVVIGISADFHDAAAAVLIDGELVAAAAEERFTRRKHDPSLPRHAAMWCLDEAAVTADDRVVAVFHEKP' A
#
# COMPACT_ATOMS: atom_id res chain seq x y z
N MET A 1 23.69 8.16 -13.08
CA MET A 1 22.49 8.67 -12.39
C MET A 1 21.34 7.73 -12.72
N THR A 2 21.24 6.60 -12.04
CA THR A 2 20.04 5.75 -12.08
C THR A 2 19.14 6.23 -10.95
N GLY A 3 18.44 7.34 -11.18
CA GLY A 3 17.54 7.96 -10.21
C GLY A 3 16.14 7.38 -10.35
N GLY A 4 15.91 6.18 -9.83
CA GLY A 4 14.55 5.67 -9.62
C GLY A 4 13.85 6.48 -8.53
N ARG A 5 12.52 6.60 -8.60
CA ARG A 5 11.72 7.31 -7.59
C ARG A 5 11.77 6.55 -6.27
N ASP A 6 11.75 7.27 -5.14
CA ASP A 6 11.64 6.63 -3.83
C ASP A 6 10.17 6.34 -3.55
N VAL A 7 9.81 5.06 -3.44
CA VAL A 7 8.42 4.61 -3.27
C VAL A 7 8.27 3.97 -1.90
N VAL A 8 7.29 4.41 -1.12
CA VAL A 8 6.96 3.79 0.16
C VAL A 8 5.56 3.19 0.07
N ILE A 9 5.44 1.89 0.34
CA ILE A 9 4.13 1.24 0.50
C ILE A 9 3.89 0.93 1.99
N GLY A 10 2.89 1.58 2.56
CA GLY A 10 2.40 1.32 3.91
C GLY A 10 1.31 0.25 3.88
N ILE A 11 1.44 -0.75 4.76
CA ILE A 11 0.50 -1.87 4.90
C ILE A 11 -0.02 -1.88 6.34
N SER A 12 -1.35 -1.87 6.46
CA SER A 12 -2.08 -2.15 7.70
C SER A 12 -2.82 -3.46 7.54
N ALA A 13 -2.51 -4.45 8.39
CA ALA A 13 -3.18 -5.75 8.41
C ALA A 13 -3.25 -6.28 9.86
N ASP A 14 -4.02 -7.36 10.07
CA ASP A 14 -4.09 -8.10 11.33
C ASP A 14 -4.64 -7.32 12.54
N PHE A 15 -5.15 -6.10 12.33
CA PHE A 15 -5.85 -5.31 13.33
C PHE A 15 -6.87 -4.36 12.69
N HIS A 16 -8.13 -4.45 13.13
CA HIS A 16 -9.27 -3.71 12.56
C HIS A 16 -9.46 -3.90 11.05
N ASP A 17 -9.31 -2.82 10.27
CA ASP A 17 -9.58 -2.76 8.84
C ASP A 17 -8.25 -2.73 8.09
N ALA A 18 -8.07 -3.70 7.21
CA ALA A 18 -6.88 -3.79 6.39
C ALA A 18 -6.86 -2.71 5.32
N ALA A 19 -5.70 -2.11 5.09
CA ALA A 19 -5.53 -1.02 4.14
C ALA A 19 -4.10 -0.93 3.62
N ALA A 20 -3.93 -0.28 2.47
CA ALA A 20 -2.63 0.04 1.91
C ALA A 20 -2.58 1.50 1.45
N ALA A 21 -1.39 2.08 1.48
CA ALA A 21 -1.11 3.41 0.94
C ALA A 21 0.25 3.42 0.24
N VAL A 22 0.38 4.18 -0.84
CA VAL A 22 1.63 4.37 -1.59
C VAL A 22 1.98 5.85 -1.63
N LEU A 23 3.22 6.15 -1.25
CA LEU A 23 3.84 7.46 -1.39
C LEU A 23 4.95 7.38 -2.43
N ILE A 24 5.12 8.46 -3.21
CA ILE A 24 6.22 8.66 -4.14
C ILE A 24 6.93 9.95 -3.74
N ASP A 25 8.23 9.86 -3.46
CA ASP A 25 9.08 11.00 -3.07
C ASP A 25 8.49 11.83 -1.91
N GLY A 26 7.78 11.14 -0.99
CA GLY A 26 7.12 11.75 0.18
C GLY A 26 5.68 12.21 -0.04
N GLU A 27 5.17 12.19 -1.27
CA GLU A 27 3.81 12.60 -1.61
C GLU A 27 2.86 11.41 -1.68
N LEU A 28 1.65 11.54 -1.13
CA LEU A 28 0.62 10.48 -1.18
C LEU A 28 0.04 10.37 -2.58
N VAL A 29 0.14 9.20 -3.20
CA VAL A 29 -0.37 8.95 -4.55
C VAL A 29 -1.66 8.12 -4.52
N ALA A 30 -1.69 7.07 -3.72
CA ALA A 30 -2.86 6.21 -3.59
C ALA A 30 -3.03 5.70 -2.16
N ALA A 31 -4.27 5.52 -1.73
CA ALA A 31 -4.62 4.84 -0.49
C ALA A 31 -5.98 4.18 -0.62
N ALA A 32 -6.10 2.94 -0.15
CA ALA A 32 -7.35 2.20 -0.23
C ALA A 32 -7.51 1.23 0.96
N ALA A 33 -8.77 1.01 1.35
CA ALA A 33 -9.15 0.02 2.35
C ALA A 33 -9.60 -1.29 1.67
N GLU A 34 -9.18 -2.42 2.22
CA GLU A 34 -9.43 -3.77 1.67
C GLU A 34 -10.93 -4.09 1.62
N GLU A 35 -11.71 -3.62 2.61
CA GLU A 35 -13.16 -3.81 2.68
C GLU A 35 -13.91 -3.28 1.43
N ARG A 36 -13.32 -2.32 0.70
CA ARG A 36 -13.93 -1.78 -0.53
C ARG A 36 -13.87 -2.78 -1.67
N PHE A 37 -12.87 -3.65 -1.67
CA PHE A 37 -12.67 -4.71 -2.65
C PHE A 37 -13.34 -6.01 -2.21
N THR A 38 -13.12 -6.44 -0.96
CA THR A 38 -13.66 -7.72 -0.46
C THR A 38 -15.14 -7.64 -0.12
N ARG A 39 -15.66 -6.42 0.09
CA ARG A 39 -17.04 -6.15 0.55
C ARG A 39 -17.33 -6.76 1.93
N ARG A 40 -16.28 -7.11 2.68
CA ARG A 40 -16.35 -7.57 4.07
C ARG A 40 -16.01 -6.39 4.95
N LYS A 41 -16.96 -5.95 5.76
CA LYS A 41 -16.74 -4.82 6.67
C LYS A 41 -15.69 -5.20 7.72
N HIS A 42 -14.74 -4.30 7.99
CA HIS A 42 -13.65 -4.54 8.94
C HIS A 42 -12.84 -5.79 8.58
N ASP A 43 -12.44 -5.89 7.30
CA ASP A 43 -11.68 -7.05 6.84
C ASP A 43 -10.28 -7.01 7.48
N PRO A 44 -9.93 -7.95 8.38
CA PRO A 44 -8.65 -7.91 9.08
C PRO A 44 -7.54 -8.62 8.30
N SER A 45 -7.85 -9.18 7.12
CA SER A 45 -6.90 -9.96 6.34
C SER A 45 -5.76 -9.10 5.77
N LEU A 46 -4.79 -9.73 5.10
CA LEU A 46 -3.77 -8.97 4.39
C LEU A 46 -4.43 -8.14 3.26
N PRO A 47 -4.12 -6.83 3.13
CA PRO A 47 -4.77 -5.94 2.16
C PRO A 47 -4.25 -6.17 0.73
N ARG A 48 -4.51 -7.35 0.18
CA ARG A 48 -3.97 -7.78 -1.11
C ARG A 48 -4.52 -6.93 -2.25
N HIS A 49 -5.83 -6.69 -2.26
CA HIS A 49 -6.45 -5.93 -3.34
C HIS A 49 -6.11 -4.45 -3.24
N ALA A 50 -6.15 -3.89 -2.03
CA ALA A 50 -5.78 -2.50 -1.80
C ALA A 50 -4.30 -2.23 -2.13
N ALA A 51 -3.39 -3.11 -1.73
CA ALA A 51 -1.96 -2.96 -2.04
C ALA A 51 -1.70 -3.03 -3.54
N MET A 52 -2.26 -4.03 -4.23
CA MET A 52 -2.14 -4.13 -5.69
C MET A 52 -2.69 -2.89 -6.39
N TRP A 53 -3.89 -2.46 -6.01
CA TRP A 53 -4.51 -1.28 -6.62
C TRP A 53 -3.66 -0.01 -6.39
N CYS A 54 -3.11 0.19 -5.19
CA CYS A 54 -2.25 1.35 -4.92
C CYS A 54 -0.95 1.33 -5.74
N LEU A 55 -0.34 0.16 -5.95
CA LEU A 55 0.86 0.02 -6.78
C LEU A 55 0.56 0.28 -8.27
N ASP A 56 -0.59 -0.19 -8.74
CA ASP A 56 -1.06 0.04 -10.11
C ASP A 56 -1.36 1.53 -10.35
N GLU A 57 -2.09 2.19 -9.45
CA GLU A 57 -2.39 3.64 -9.53
C GLU A 57 -1.12 4.50 -9.46
N ALA A 58 -0.14 4.10 -8.65
CA ALA A 58 1.14 4.79 -8.56
C ALA A 58 2.10 4.48 -9.73
N ALA A 59 1.69 3.58 -10.65
CA ALA A 59 2.49 3.11 -11.77
C ALA A 59 3.91 2.71 -11.32
N VAL A 60 4.00 1.91 -10.27
CA VAL A 60 5.28 1.43 -9.73
C VAL A 60 5.91 0.44 -10.70
N THR A 61 7.20 0.62 -10.93
CA THR A 61 7.98 -0.17 -11.89
C THR A 61 9.18 -0.83 -11.20
N ALA A 62 9.85 -1.75 -11.89
CA ALA A 62 11.05 -2.40 -11.38
C ALA A 62 12.25 -1.46 -11.18
N ASP A 63 12.22 -0.27 -11.78
CA ASP A 63 13.27 0.75 -11.65
C ASP A 63 13.11 1.61 -10.39
N ASP A 64 11.96 1.53 -9.72
CA ASP A 64 11.66 2.30 -8.52
C ASP A 64 12.29 1.68 -7.27
N ARG A 65 12.64 2.53 -6.31
CA ARG A 65 13.23 2.12 -5.03
C ARG A 65 12.10 1.94 -4.03
N VAL A 66 11.60 0.71 -3.92
CA VAL A 66 10.42 0.41 -3.11
C VAL A 66 10.81 -0.01 -1.69
N VAL A 67 10.25 0.67 -0.70
CA VAL A 67 10.29 0.29 0.71
C VAL A 67 8.88 -0.11 1.15
N ALA A 68 8.71 -1.30 1.69
CA ALA A 68 7.47 -1.73 2.32
C ALA A 68 7.54 -1.52 3.83
N VAL A 69 6.54 -0.85 4.38
CA VAL A 69 6.39 -0.60 5.81
C VAL A 69 5.13 -1.31 6.28
N PHE A 70 5.29 -2.23 7.23
CA PHE A 70 4.19 -2.91 7.86
C PHE A 70 3.93 -2.29 9.24
N HIS A 71 2.71 -1.82 9.46
CA HIS A 71 2.31 -1.35 10.78
C HIS A 71 1.91 -2.56 11.64
N GLU A 72 2.90 -3.09 12.36
CA GLU A 72 2.74 -4.12 13.38
C GLU A 72 2.10 -3.57 14.65
N LYS A 73 1.24 -4.37 15.28
CA LYS A 73 0.73 -4.13 16.63
C LYS A 73 1.84 -4.51 17.63
N PRO A 74 2.23 -3.64 18.59
CA PRO A 74 3.23 -4.00 19.61
C PRO A 74 2.75 -5.15 20.52
#